data_AF-A0A941F2T6-F1
#
_entry.id   AF-A0A941F2T6-F1
#
_cell.length_a   1.000
_cell.length_b   1.000
_cell.length_c   1.000
_cell.angle_alpha   90.00
_cell.angle_beta   90.00
_cell.angle_gamma   90.00
#
_symmetry.space_group_name_H-M   'P 1'
#
loop_
_entity.id
_entity.type
_entity.pdbx_description
1 polymer ?
#
loop_
_entity_poly.entity_id
_entity_poly.type
_entity_poly.pdbx_seq_one_letter_code
_entity_poly.pdbx_strand_id
1 'polypeptide(L)'
;MKILILNLALVFGLALVAQPIQAQQGKGKEKAKKEKVEKQAKEKAEQELKEEKEEKEEKLQKGNAYGKDKGELKGKEFGQQRAAEARAKQEQKQKELDSSIEHGKAKVKEADEKIKRSEEKLEKAKEEGSISEEDYKKGKKQLKMAEEEMKKVKEQLERAGEERERAMEEVEKRREEAEQYKEEILRKQEELERK
;
A
#
# COMPACT_ATOMS: atom_id res chain seq x y z
N MET A 1 -7.81 3.17 16.41
CA MET A 1 -8.05 3.11 14.95
C MET A 1 -6.78 2.61 14.30
N LYS A 2 -6.78 1.40 13.74
CA LYS A 2 -5.61 0.78 13.10
C LYS A 2 -5.53 1.32 11.67
N ILE A 3 -4.50 2.10 11.35
CA ILE A 3 -4.22 2.54 9.98
C ILE A 3 -3.79 1.29 9.21
N LEU A 4 -4.64 0.83 8.28
CA LEU A 4 -4.34 -0.25 7.34
C LEU A 4 -3.20 0.22 6.44
N ILE A 5 -1.99 -0.29 6.66
CA ILE A 5 -0.91 -0.20 5.69
C ILE A 5 -1.22 -1.24 4.62
N LEU A 6 -1.88 -0.81 3.55
CA LEU A 6 -2.23 -1.64 2.41
C LEU A 6 -0.94 -1.93 1.63
N ASN A 7 -0.35 -3.12 1.85
CA ASN A 7 0.79 -3.61 1.08
C ASN A 7 0.40 -3.77 -0.40
N LEU A 8 0.68 -2.75 -1.20
CA LEU A 8 0.60 -2.78 -2.67
C LEU A 8 1.82 -3.53 -3.22
N ALA A 9 1.93 -4.82 -2.89
CA ALA A 9 2.94 -5.74 -3.39
C ALA A 9 2.26 -6.79 -4.28
N LEU A 10 1.75 -6.37 -5.44
CA LEU A 10 1.22 -7.31 -6.44
C LEU A 10 1.36 -6.78 -7.86
N VAL A 11 2.54 -6.26 -8.20
CA VAL A 11 2.90 -5.93 -9.60
C VAL A 11 4.30 -6.48 -9.89
N PHE A 12 4.46 -7.80 -9.86
CA PHE A 12 5.69 -8.46 -10.31
C PHE A 12 5.45 -9.81 -11.02
N GLY A 13 4.24 -10.02 -11.56
CA GLY A 13 3.82 -11.32 -12.08
C GLY A 13 3.27 -11.31 -13.50
N LEU A 14 3.85 -10.55 -14.43
CA LEU A 14 3.46 -10.62 -15.84
C LEU A 14 4.67 -10.62 -16.79
N ALA A 15 5.66 -11.43 -16.43
CA ALA A 15 6.72 -11.84 -17.33
C ALA A 15 7.02 -13.31 -17.06
N LEU A 16 6.39 -14.23 -17.81
CA LEU A 16 6.88 -15.58 -18.13
C LEU A 16 5.83 -16.36 -18.93
N VAL A 17 5.81 -16.19 -20.25
CA VAL A 17 5.32 -17.23 -21.16
C VAL A 17 6.25 -17.28 -22.37
N ALA A 18 7.27 -18.13 -22.28
CA ALA A 18 7.81 -18.91 -23.40
C ALA A 18 8.95 -19.81 -22.88
N GLN A 19 8.69 -21.12 -22.74
CA GLN A 19 9.48 -22.23 -23.32
C GLN A 19 9.11 -23.61 -22.70
N PRO A 20 9.38 -24.73 -23.40
CA PRO A 20 8.53 -25.92 -23.38
C PRO A 20 8.95 -27.03 -22.41
N ILE A 21 7.99 -27.93 -22.19
CA ILE A 21 8.04 -29.17 -21.43
C ILE A 21 9.03 -30.17 -22.07
N GLN A 22 9.95 -30.71 -21.27
CA GLN A 22 10.56 -32.02 -21.52
C GLN A 22 10.34 -32.93 -20.32
N ALA A 23 9.77 -34.08 -20.60
CA ALA A 23 9.43 -35.13 -19.67
C ALA A 23 10.66 -35.94 -19.22
N GLN A 24 10.44 -36.71 -18.16
CA GLN A 24 10.97 -38.05 -17.87
C GLN A 24 11.97 -38.19 -16.70
N GLN A 25 11.66 -39.19 -15.86
CA GLN A 25 12.52 -40.01 -14.98
C GLN A 25 12.59 -39.69 -13.46
N GLY A 26 12.16 -40.68 -12.66
CA GLY A 26 12.86 -41.05 -11.42
C GLY A 26 12.07 -40.98 -10.11
N LYS A 27 11.24 -42.00 -9.82
CA LYS A 27 10.50 -42.26 -8.55
C LYS A 27 11.38 -42.51 -7.29
N GLY A 28 12.58 -41.94 -7.19
CA GLY A 28 13.52 -42.17 -6.06
C GLY A 28 13.85 -40.95 -5.21
N LYS A 29 13.55 -39.72 -5.66
CA LYS A 29 13.95 -38.46 -5.00
C LYS A 29 12.87 -37.80 -4.14
N GLU A 30 11.68 -38.38 -4.08
CA GLU A 30 10.50 -37.71 -3.50
C GLU A 30 10.45 -37.79 -1.96
N LYS A 31 10.98 -38.85 -1.34
CA LYS A 31 11.02 -38.97 0.13
C LYS A 31 12.07 -38.06 0.79
N ALA A 32 13.25 -37.91 0.19
CA ALA A 32 14.31 -37.04 0.72
C ALA A 32 14.01 -35.53 0.54
N LYS A 33 13.21 -35.15 -0.48
CA LYS A 33 12.75 -33.76 -0.65
C LYS A 33 11.64 -33.40 0.34
N LYS A 34 10.72 -34.32 0.65
CA LYS A 34 9.59 -34.05 1.55
C LYS A 34 10.05 -33.76 2.99
N GLU A 35 11.04 -34.51 3.47
CA GLU A 35 11.59 -34.35 4.83
C GLU A 35 12.42 -33.07 4.99
N LYS A 36 13.13 -32.63 3.94
CA LYS A 36 13.87 -31.35 3.93
C LYS A 36 12.94 -30.14 3.90
N VAL A 37 11.81 -30.24 3.17
CA VAL A 37 10.80 -29.18 3.09
C VAL A 37 10.04 -29.04 4.41
N GLU A 38 9.74 -30.15 5.10
CA GLU A 38 9.03 -30.11 6.38
C GLU A 38 9.89 -29.54 7.52
N LYS A 39 11.20 -29.83 7.54
CA LYS A 39 12.15 -29.22 8.48
C LYS A 39 12.33 -27.71 8.25
N GLN A 40 12.43 -27.27 6.99
CA GLN A 40 12.53 -25.84 6.65
C GLN A 40 11.23 -25.08 6.92
N ALA A 41 10.06 -25.71 6.75
CA ALA A 41 8.78 -25.11 7.10
C ALA A 41 8.62 -24.93 8.62
N LYS A 42 9.11 -25.89 9.41
CA LYS A 42 9.07 -25.82 10.88
C LYS A 42 10.01 -24.75 11.43
N GLU A 43 11.22 -24.62 10.90
CA GLU A 43 12.18 -23.57 11.30
C GLU A 43 11.69 -22.17 10.92
N LYS A 44 11.07 -22.00 9.74
CA LYS A 44 10.46 -20.72 9.36
C LYS A 44 9.26 -20.34 10.22
N ALA A 45 8.39 -21.30 10.52
CA ALA A 45 7.24 -21.05 11.39
C ALA A 45 7.69 -20.68 12.82
N GLU A 46 8.77 -21.28 13.31
CA GLU A 46 9.32 -20.99 14.64
C GLU A 46 10.05 -19.64 14.69
N GLN A 47 10.70 -19.22 13.60
CA GLN A 47 11.24 -17.85 13.45
C GLN A 47 10.13 -16.80 13.38
N GLU A 48 9.08 -17.02 12.58
CA GLU A 48 7.95 -16.09 12.44
C GLU A 48 7.18 -15.94 13.78
N LEU A 49 7.02 -17.03 14.55
CA LEU A 49 6.43 -16.98 15.89
C LEU A 49 7.29 -16.23 16.91
N LYS A 50 8.62 -16.24 16.74
CA LYS A 50 9.55 -15.53 17.61
C LYS A 50 9.58 -14.04 17.29
N GLU A 51 9.60 -13.69 16.01
CA GLU A 51 9.49 -12.30 15.54
C GLU A 51 8.13 -11.69 15.91
N GLU A 52 7.02 -12.43 15.80
CA GLU A 52 5.71 -11.93 16.22
C GLU A 52 5.59 -11.77 17.75
N LYS A 53 6.29 -12.60 18.54
CA LYS A 53 6.38 -12.44 20.00
C LYS A 53 7.24 -11.25 20.40
N GLU A 54 8.40 -11.06 19.76
CA GLU A 54 9.26 -9.91 20.01
C GLU A 54 8.56 -8.61 19.58
N GLU A 55 7.85 -8.59 18.46
CA GLU A 55 7.09 -7.41 18.02
C GLU A 55 5.88 -7.12 18.94
N LYS A 56 5.26 -8.15 19.53
CA LYS A 56 4.20 -8.01 20.54
C LYS A 56 4.75 -7.56 21.90
N GLU A 57 5.91 -8.05 22.34
CA GLU A 57 6.58 -7.57 23.55
C GLU A 57 7.08 -6.12 23.39
N GLU A 58 7.59 -5.75 22.21
CA GLU A 58 8.00 -4.38 21.90
C GLU A 58 6.80 -3.42 21.84
N LYS A 59 5.62 -3.91 21.43
CA LYS A 59 4.35 -3.17 21.46
C LYS A 59 3.72 -3.12 22.86
N LEU A 60 3.96 -4.10 23.72
CA LEU A 60 3.50 -4.12 25.13
C LEU A 60 4.36 -3.27 26.06
N GLN A 61 5.66 -3.12 25.78
CA GLN A 61 6.53 -2.17 26.51
C GLN A 61 6.33 -0.70 26.09
N LYS A 62 5.67 -0.45 24.95
CA LYS A 62 5.18 0.89 24.54
C LYS A 62 3.85 1.24 25.23
N GLY A 63 3.75 1.00 26.53
CA GLY A 63 2.76 1.69 27.35
C GLY A 63 3.04 3.19 27.30
N ASN A 64 1.99 4.02 27.23
CA ASN A 64 2.02 5.49 27.15
C ASN A 64 3.04 6.12 28.12
N ALA A 65 4.31 6.20 27.70
CA ALA A 65 5.37 6.78 28.48
C ALA A 65 5.31 8.29 28.30
N TYR A 66 4.41 8.92 29.05
CA TYR A 66 4.53 10.33 29.36
C TYR A 66 5.85 10.55 30.11
N GLY A 67 6.95 10.76 29.37
CA GLY A 67 8.18 11.37 29.88
C GLY A 67 9.28 10.44 30.43
N LYS A 68 9.44 9.21 29.94
CA LYS A 68 10.59 8.35 30.34
C LYS A 68 11.89 8.62 29.59
N ASP A 69 11.86 9.14 28.36
CA ASP A 69 13.06 9.45 27.57
C ASP A 69 13.29 10.96 27.45
N LYS A 70 13.42 11.65 28.59
CA LYS A 70 13.51 13.12 28.65
C LYS A 70 14.86 13.73 28.29
N GLY A 71 15.92 12.96 28.00
CA GLY A 71 17.24 13.50 27.65
C GLY A 71 17.65 14.74 28.46
N GLU A 72 18.23 15.75 27.81
CA GLU A 72 18.50 17.09 28.40
C GLU A 72 17.34 18.09 28.20
N LEU A 73 16.42 17.83 27.28
CA LEU A 73 15.30 18.71 26.90
C LEU A 73 14.10 18.49 27.85
N LYS A 74 13.91 19.40 28.81
CA LYS A 74 12.87 19.24 29.85
C LYS A 74 11.48 19.67 29.36
N GLY A 75 10.53 18.74 29.41
CA GLY A 75 9.08 19.00 29.53
C GLY A 75 8.42 19.67 28.31
N LYS A 76 8.48 21.00 28.23
CA LYS A 76 7.79 21.80 27.20
C LYS A 76 8.46 21.66 25.84
N GLU A 77 9.79 21.73 25.80
CA GLU A 77 10.59 21.60 24.57
C GLU A 77 10.50 20.18 24.00
N PHE A 78 10.57 19.17 24.86
CA PHE A 78 10.37 17.77 24.47
C PHE A 78 8.98 17.53 23.87
N GLY A 79 7.92 18.10 24.47
CA GLY A 79 6.57 18.01 23.93
C GLY A 79 6.42 18.69 22.58
N GLN A 80 7.02 19.87 22.40
CA GLN A 80 7.03 20.59 21.13
C GLN A 80 7.80 19.84 20.04
N GLN A 81 8.97 19.30 20.36
CA GLN A 81 9.77 18.51 19.43
C GLN A 81 9.03 17.27 18.96
N ARG A 82 8.39 16.53 19.89
CA ARG A 82 7.58 15.34 19.56
C ARG A 82 6.37 15.69 18.70
N ALA A 83 5.71 16.81 18.98
CA ALA A 83 4.59 17.28 18.18
C ALA A 83 5.04 17.69 16.76
N ALA A 84 6.18 18.38 16.65
CA ALA A 84 6.77 18.75 15.37
C ALA A 84 7.18 17.52 14.56
N GLU A 85 7.84 16.54 15.19
CA GLU A 85 8.22 15.28 14.55
C GLU A 85 7.00 14.47 14.09
N ALA A 86 5.94 14.41 14.90
CA ALA A 86 4.70 13.74 14.54
C ALA A 86 4.04 14.39 13.31
N ARG A 87 4.00 15.74 13.27
CA ARG A 87 3.48 16.49 12.12
C ARG A 87 4.33 16.26 10.87
N ALA A 88 5.65 16.34 10.99
CA ALA A 88 6.55 16.10 9.86
C ALA A 88 6.39 14.69 9.29
N LYS A 89 6.29 13.66 10.14
CA LYS A 89 6.03 12.28 9.71
C LYS A 89 4.66 12.13 9.03
N GLN A 90 3.64 12.83 9.54
CA GLN A 90 2.31 12.80 8.93
C GLN A 90 2.32 13.47 7.55
N GLU A 91 2.99 14.61 7.41
CA GLU A 91 3.12 15.32 6.14
C GLU A 91 3.90 14.49 5.10
N GLN A 92 4.99 13.84 5.51
CA GLN A 92 5.73 12.91 4.65
C GLN A 92 4.85 11.76 4.16
N LYS A 93 4.09 11.13 5.07
CA LYS A 93 3.17 10.05 4.69
C LYS A 93 2.07 10.52 3.74
N GLN A 94 1.56 11.74 3.91
CA GLN A 94 0.58 12.31 2.98
C GLN A 94 1.20 12.51 1.59
N LYS A 95 2.40 13.08 1.51
CA LYS A 95 3.12 13.25 0.24
C LYS A 95 3.43 11.91 -0.44
N GLU A 96 3.85 10.91 0.32
CA GLU A 96 4.09 9.55 -0.19
C GLU A 96 2.81 8.91 -0.74
N LEU A 97 1.69 9.08 -0.02
CA LEU A 97 0.38 8.59 -0.46
C LEU A 97 -0.06 9.28 -1.74
N ASP A 98 0.08 10.60 -1.82
CA ASP A 98 -0.28 11.39 -3.01
C ASP A 98 0.51 10.95 -4.23
N SER A 99 1.83 10.87 -4.07
CA SER A 99 2.73 10.41 -5.14
C SER A 99 2.39 8.98 -5.57
N SER A 100 2.05 8.10 -4.63
CA SER A 100 1.67 6.72 -4.92
C SER A 100 0.36 6.63 -5.72
N ILE A 101 -0.65 7.44 -5.35
CA ILE A 101 -1.93 7.52 -6.06
C ILE A 101 -1.71 8.07 -7.47
N GLU A 102 -0.96 9.16 -7.62
CA GLU A 102 -0.66 9.77 -8.93
C GLU A 102 0.10 8.81 -9.84
N HIS A 103 1.14 8.17 -9.32
CA HIS A 103 1.91 7.17 -10.07
C HIS A 103 1.06 5.95 -10.44
N GLY A 104 0.17 5.52 -9.53
CA GLY A 104 -0.83 4.49 -9.82
C GLY A 104 -1.75 4.89 -10.98
N LYS A 105 -2.29 6.10 -10.97
CA LYS A 105 -3.14 6.64 -12.04
C LYS A 105 -2.41 6.71 -13.38
N ALA A 106 -1.14 7.15 -13.37
CA ALA A 106 -0.31 7.20 -14.57
C ALA A 106 -0.07 5.80 -15.17
N LYS A 107 0.28 4.82 -14.34
CA LYS A 107 0.44 3.42 -14.76
C LYS A 107 -0.85 2.82 -15.30
N VAL A 108 -1.99 3.15 -14.68
CA VAL A 108 -3.29 2.70 -15.15
C VAL A 108 -3.58 3.21 -16.56
N LYS A 109 -3.30 4.50 -16.81
CA LYS A 109 -3.47 5.09 -18.14
C LYS A 109 -2.58 4.42 -19.18
N GLU A 110 -1.31 4.16 -18.83
CA GLU A 110 -0.38 3.46 -19.73
C GLU A 110 -0.85 2.02 -20.03
N ALA A 111 -1.35 1.31 -19.01
CA ALA A 111 -1.89 -0.03 -19.17
C ALA A 111 -3.14 -0.05 -20.06
N ASP A 112 -4.05 0.91 -19.91
CA ASP A 112 -5.23 1.05 -20.77
C ASP A 112 -4.83 1.26 -22.23
N GLU A 113 -3.86 2.12 -22.50
CA GLU A 113 -3.36 2.35 -23.86
C GLU A 113 -2.74 1.08 -24.45
N LYS A 114 -1.99 0.31 -23.64
CA LYS A 114 -1.42 -0.98 -24.06
C LYS A 114 -2.47 -2.04 -24.35
N ILE A 115 -3.54 -2.10 -23.55
CA ILE A 115 -4.66 -3.01 -23.79
C ILE A 115 -5.34 -2.64 -25.11
N LYS A 116 -5.70 -1.36 -25.30
CA LYS A 116 -6.32 -0.88 -26.55
C LYS A 116 -5.48 -1.22 -27.79
N ARG A 117 -4.17 -0.94 -27.75
CA ARG A 117 -3.27 -1.27 -28.87
C ARG A 117 -3.19 -2.77 -29.12
N SER A 118 -3.21 -3.59 -28.06
CA SER A 118 -3.21 -5.04 -28.18
C SER A 118 -4.51 -5.56 -28.78
N GLU A 119 -5.65 -4.99 -28.40
CA GLU A 119 -6.94 -5.28 -29.03
C GLU A 119 -6.92 -4.95 -30.52
N GLU A 120 -6.54 -3.72 -30.89
CA GLU A 120 -6.47 -3.31 -32.30
C GLU A 120 -5.57 -4.23 -33.14
N LYS A 121 -4.41 -4.62 -32.60
CA LYS A 121 -3.51 -5.56 -33.28
C LYS A 121 -4.12 -6.95 -33.43
N LEU A 122 -4.83 -7.42 -32.41
CA LEU A 122 -5.47 -8.73 -32.42
C LEU A 122 -6.63 -8.78 -33.44
N GLU A 123 -7.44 -7.72 -33.50
CA GLU A 123 -8.52 -7.61 -34.51
C GLU A 123 -7.95 -7.54 -35.93
N LYS A 124 -6.92 -6.70 -36.17
CA LYS A 124 -6.26 -6.63 -37.49
C LYS A 124 -5.66 -7.96 -37.91
N ALA A 125 -4.97 -8.65 -37.00
CA ALA A 125 -4.38 -9.95 -37.31
C ALA A 125 -5.46 -11.00 -37.66
N LYS A 126 -6.63 -10.92 -37.04
CA LYS A 126 -7.78 -11.75 -37.41
C LYS A 126 -8.31 -11.41 -38.80
N GLU A 127 -8.52 -10.12 -39.07
CA GLU A 127 -9.02 -9.63 -40.37
C GLU A 127 -8.07 -9.99 -41.52
N GLU A 128 -6.76 -9.88 -41.29
CA GLU A 128 -5.71 -10.24 -42.24
C GLU A 128 -5.53 -11.77 -42.37
N GLY A 129 -6.19 -12.58 -41.53
CA GLY A 129 -6.05 -14.04 -41.51
C GLY A 129 -4.68 -14.52 -41.04
N SER A 130 -3.90 -13.68 -40.37
CA SER A 130 -2.55 -13.99 -39.90
C SER A 130 -2.52 -14.76 -38.57
N ILE A 131 -3.68 -14.94 -37.93
CA ILE A 131 -3.86 -15.75 -36.73
C ILE A 131 -5.03 -16.72 -36.87
N SER A 132 -4.97 -17.85 -36.15
CA SER A 132 -6.08 -18.80 -36.11
C SER A 132 -7.25 -18.27 -35.25
N GLU A 133 -8.46 -18.78 -35.50
CA GLU A 133 -9.64 -18.47 -34.67
C GLU A 133 -9.45 -18.89 -33.19
N GLU A 134 -8.70 -19.96 -32.95
CA GLU A 134 -8.41 -20.43 -31.59
C GLU A 134 -7.47 -19.46 -30.86
N ASP A 135 -6.39 -19.03 -31.53
CA ASP A 135 -5.44 -18.05 -30.98
C ASP A 135 -6.12 -16.69 -30.76
N TYR A 136 -7.00 -16.27 -31.68
CA TYR A 136 -7.81 -15.06 -31.51
C TYR A 136 -8.68 -15.14 -30.26
N LYS A 137 -9.44 -16.23 -30.07
CA LYS A 137 -10.29 -16.42 -28.88
C LYS A 137 -9.49 -16.41 -27.59
N LYS A 138 -8.31 -17.04 -27.59
CA LYS A 138 -7.40 -17.04 -26.44
C LYS A 138 -6.88 -15.64 -26.13
N GLY A 139 -6.45 -14.89 -27.15
CA GLY A 139 -6.01 -13.51 -27.02
C GLY A 139 -7.11 -12.60 -26.49
N LYS A 140 -8.34 -12.71 -27.02
CA LYS A 140 -9.48 -11.92 -26.57
C LYS A 140 -9.86 -12.23 -25.11
N LYS A 141 -9.77 -13.51 -24.70
CA LYS A 141 -9.98 -13.91 -23.31
C LYS A 141 -8.92 -13.29 -22.38
N GLN A 142 -7.65 -13.29 -22.78
CA GLN A 142 -6.58 -12.66 -22.01
C GLN A 142 -6.76 -11.15 -21.88
N LEU A 143 -7.14 -10.48 -22.97
CA LEU A 143 -7.42 -9.04 -22.96
C LEU A 143 -8.59 -8.70 -22.04
N LYS A 144 -9.67 -9.49 -22.09
CA LYS A 144 -10.80 -9.33 -21.17
C LYS A 144 -10.39 -9.49 -19.70
N MET A 145 -9.55 -10.48 -19.38
CA MET A 145 -9.05 -10.65 -18.02
C MET A 145 -8.21 -9.44 -17.58
N ALA A 146 -7.35 -8.93 -18.46
CA ALA A 146 -6.57 -7.73 -18.18
C ALA A 146 -7.46 -6.50 -17.96
N GLU A 147 -8.52 -6.32 -18.74
CA GLU A 147 -9.50 -5.24 -18.55
C GLU A 147 -10.23 -5.34 -17.21
N GLU A 148 -10.65 -6.55 -16.82
CA GLU A 148 -11.32 -6.79 -15.54
C GLU A 148 -10.39 -6.50 -14.35
N GLU A 149 -9.12 -6.89 -14.44
CA GLU A 149 -8.10 -6.54 -13.43
C GLU A 149 -7.86 -5.03 -13.39
N MET A 150 -7.74 -4.40 -14.55
CA MET A 150 -7.57 -2.95 -14.67
C MET A 150 -8.73 -2.17 -14.07
N LYS A 151 -9.97 -2.66 -14.24
CA LYS A 151 -11.15 -2.08 -13.60
C LYS A 151 -11.05 -2.12 -12.07
N LYS A 152 -10.60 -3.25 -11.49
CA LYS A 152 -10.42 -3.37 -10.03
C LYS A 152 -9.36 -2.40 -9.51
N VAL A 153 -8.24 -2.27 -10.23
CA VAL A 153 -7.16 -1.33 -9.85
C VAL A 153 -7.65 0.12 -9.89
N LYS A 154 -8.42 0.49 -10.93
CA LYS A 154 -9.04 1.82 -11.04
C LYS A 154 -9.95 2.12 -9.85
N GLU A 155 -10.84 1.20 -9.52
CA GLU A 155 -11.77 1.33 -8.39
C GLU A 155 -11.02 1.46 -7.05
N GLN A 156 -9.93 0.72 -6.86
CA GLN A 156 -9.09 0.86 -5.67
C GLN A 156 -8.40 2.23 -5.59
N LEU A 157 -7.88 2.74 -6.70
CA LEU A 157 -7.26 4.08 -6.75
C LEU A 157 -8.26 5.20 -6.53
N GLU A 158 -9.49 5.04 -7.03
CA GLU A 158 -10.58 5.98 -6.82
C GLU A 158 -10.97 6.04 -5.34
N ARG A 159 -11.22 4.88 -4.72
CA ARG A 159 -11.49 4.79 -3.28
C ARG A 159 -10.36 5.35 -2.43
N ALA A 160 -9.11 5.03 -2.76
CA ALA A 160 -7.95 5.59 -2.06
C ALA A 160 -7.87 7.12 -2.20
N GLY A 161 -8.23 7.66 -3.36
CA GLY A 161 -8.33 9.10 -3.60
C GLY A 161 -9.42 9.76 -2.74
N GLU A 162 -10.62 9.18 -2.70
CA GLU A 162 -11.73 9.69 -1.87
C GLU A 162 -11.41 9.64 -0.37
N GLU A 163 -10.83 8.53 0.11
CA GLU A 163 -10.44 8.40 1.51
C GLU A 163 -9.38 9.42 1.90
N ARG A 164 -8.41 9.67 1.02
CA ARG A 164 -7.39 10.72 1.19
C ARG A 164 -8.03 12.11 1.24
N GLU A 165 -8.97 12.41 0.36
CA GLU A 165 -9.68 13.70 0.34
C GLU A 165 -10.47 13.93 1.63
N ARG A 166 -11.29 12.96 2.05
CA ARG A 166 -12.03 13.03 3.33
C ARG A 166 -11.11 13.23 4.53
N ALA A 167 -9.97 12.53 4.55
CA ALA A 167 -8.99 12.68 5.63
C ALA A 167 -8.38 14.10 5.66
N MET A 168 -8.15 14.72 4.50
CA MET A 168 -7.65 16.10 4.45
C MET A 168 -8.71 17.10 4.91
N GLU A 169 -9.97 16.94 4.49
CA GLU A 169 -11.07 17.78 4.96
C GLU A 169 -11.25 17.72 6.48
N GLU A 170 -11.11 16.53 7.09
CA GLU A 170 -11.18 16.38 8.55
C GLU A 170 -10.03 17.09 9.26
N VAL A 171 -8.82 17.03 8.68
CA VAL A 171 -7.65 17.75 9.22
C VAL A 171 -7.85 19.26 9.12
N GLU A 172 -8.41 19.75 8.02
CA GLU A 172 -8.70 21.17 7.81
C GLU A 172 -9.75 21.68 8.79
N LYS A 173 -10.88 20.98 8.94
CA LYS A 173 -11.92 21.33 9.94
C LYS A 173 -11.35 21.41 11.36
N ARG A 174 -10.54 20.43 11.76
CA ARG A 174 -9.89 20.46 13.08
C ARG A 174 -8.92 21.63 13.24
N ARG A 175 -8.26 22.04 12.16
CA ARG A 175 -7.37 23.20 12.17
C ARG A 175 -8.17 24.49 12.37
N GLU A 176 -9.27 24.64 11.65
CA GLU A 176 -10.17 25.79 11.80
C GLU A 176 -10.76 25.86 13.22
N GLU A 177 -11.26 24.75 13.76
CA GLU A 177 -11.75 24.66 15.14
C GLU A 177 -10.66 25.05 16.16
N ALA A 178 -9.43 24.59 15.96
CA ALA A 178 -8.31 24.93 16.84
C ALA A 178 -7.92 26.42 16.75
N GLU A 179 -8.01 27.03 15.57
CA GLU A 179 -7.79 28.46 15.35
C GLU A 179 -8.88 29.30 16.05
N GLN A 180 -10.15 28.93 15.90
CA GLN A 180 -11.27 29.58 16.60
C GLN A 180 -11.12 29.50 18.12
N TYR A 181 -10.79 28.33 18.66
CA TYR A 181 -10.57 28.16 20.09
C TYR A 181 -9.39 29.01 20.61
N LYS A 182 -8.33 29.13 19.81
CA LYS A 182 -7.19 29.99 20.14
C LYS A 182 -7.58 31.47 20.18
N GLU A 183 -8.41 31.93 19.25
CA GLU A 183 -8.94 33.30 19.25
C GLU A 183 -9.84 33.55 20.47
N GLU A 184 -10.70 32.59 20.84
CA GLU A 184 -11.56 32.71 22.01
C GLU A 184 -10.76 32.82 23.31
N ILE A 185 -9.69 32.03 23.46
CA ILE A 185 -8.77 32.13 24.60
C ILE A 185 -8.13 33.51 24.67
N LEU A 186 -7.64 34.02 23.53
CA LEU A 186 -6.99 35.32 23.48
C LEU A 186 -7.94 36.44 23.92
N ARG A 187 -9.19 36.42 23.43
CA ARG A 187 -10.23 37.38 23.86
C ARG A 187 -10.49 37.32 25.36
N LYS A 188 -10.60 36.11 25.93
CA LYS A 188 -10.80 35.95 27.39
C LYS A 188 -9.60 36.44 28.19
N GLN A 189 -8.38 36.26 27.70
CA GLN A 189 -7.17 36.79 28.33
C GLN A 189 -7.17 38.32 28.33
N GLU A 190 -7.49 38.96 27.20
CA GLU A 190 -7.60 40.41 27.10
C GLU A 190 -8.71 40.98 28.01
N GLU A 191 -9.85 40.30 28.13
CA GLU A 191 -10.92 40.71 29.05
C GLU A 191 -10.52 40.62 30.53
N LEU A 192 -9.69 39.63 30.89
CA LEU A 192 -9.15 39.48 32.25
C LEU A 192 -8.12 40.55 32.55
N GLU A 193 -7.26 40.91 31.60
CA GLU A 193 -6.25 41.97 31.76
C GLU A 193 -6.85 43.37 31.86
N ARG A 194 -8.10 43.56 31.41
CA ARG A 194 -8.84 44.83 31.52
C ARG A 194 -9.61 45.01 32.83
N LYS A 195 -9.66 44.00 33.71
CA LYS A 195 -10.32 44.04 35.02
C LYS A 195 -9.31 44.23 36.15
#